data_AF-A0A1F8H4M5-F1
#
_entry.id   AF-A0A1F8H4M5-F1
#
_cell.length_a   1.000
_cell.length_b   1.000
_cell.length_c   1.000
_cell.angle_alpha   90.00
_cell.angle_beta   90.00
_cell.angle_gamma   90.00
#
_symmetry.space_group_name_H-M   'P 1'
#
loop_
_entity.id
_entity.type
_entity.pdbx_description
1 polymer ?
#
loop_
_entity_poly.entity_id
_entity_poly.type
_entity_poly.pdbx_seq_one_letter_code
_entity_poly.pdbx_strand_id
1 'polypeptide(L)'
;MKNFEDHSHLIDEAKQFDKKMQSKVDAGEAQNFSEAQELVMFDETFAVDRERDIEDIKKLMRRVRKDPKIGRMGSEYSQESDKKYGWLKYSDEQVEAGQWEEGDLNFVIEELRKERIDNYFGNVARKYEPAMPIPDSIVRLNQEAEIAETLRGDKPVLIRGNWRMGKTSMMRSLETHQFGSENSIIIDAMAESAGKGESLEDFQKHFGVYTIARFIAERELAGAELEDRFKKENEVRKQIAESQKSPFEFLNDYLVQRGEKVFLSIDEVIGFAEQPEKLKYLADLKGLSNIQLAIVLHRFASFESSFKEIFDGYETHFVHPLTLEEVGILIRKPLEGTQITFTDDAIQKIFEFTGGRPMEINNVCRALMDQFSEHKNYRFTYRVEDIDALTKKETWQFGESFRVAIDTYKRVYGRSMSDEERAIIDRLIERDEVPVSEIDAEKIQPLIDTTFIAKDESKGIYRVNGVLFKRVVLDQNL
;
A
#
# COMPACT_ATOMS: atom_id res chain seq x y z
N MET A 1 -45.39 -40.09 17.64
CA MET A 1 -44.81 -40.69 16.42
C MET A 1 -45.50 -40.14 15.17
N LYS A 2 -45.35 -38.84 14.88
CA LYS A 2 -45.94 -38.20 13.69
C LYS A 2 -45.16 -36.96 13.22
N ASN A 3 -43.86 -36.87 13.55
CA ASN A 3 -42.99 -35.73 13.22
C ASN A 3 -41.64 -36.17 12.60
N PHE A 4 -41.55 -37.35 12.00
CA PHE A 4 -40.30 -37.85 11.39
C PHE A 4 -40.39 -38.06 9.87
N GLU A 5 -41.56 -37.86 9.25
CA GLU A 5 -41.72 -38.01 7.79
C GLU A 5 -41.46 -36.69 7.01
N ASP A 6 -41.47 -35.53 7.68
CA ASP A 6 -41.31 -34.22 7.02
C ASP A 6 -39.85 -33.82 6.71
N HIS A 7 -38.86 -34.45 7.36
CA HIS A 7 -37.45 -34.16 7.10
C HIS A 7 -36.85 -35.00 5.95
N SER A 8 -37.51 -36.08 5.55
CA SER A 8 -37.07 -36.90 4.40
C SER A 8 -37.25 -36.13 3.08
N HIS A 9 -38.35 -35.38 2.96
CA HIS A 9 -38.67 -34.64 1.73
C HIS A 9 -37.69 -33.48 1.49
N LEU A 10 -37.29 -32.77 2.55
CA LEU A 10 -36.33 -31.66 2.48
C LEU A 10 -34.91 -32.14 2.14
N ILE A 11 -34.50 -33.32 2.60
CA ILE A 11 -33.20 -33.91 2.27
C ILE A 11 -33.18 -34.40 0.82
N ASP A 12 -34.29 -34.95 0.32
CA ASP A 12 -34.39 -35.39 -1.07
C ASP A 12 -34.51 -34.19 -2.04
N GLU A 13 -35.15 -33.09 -1.63
CA GLU A 13 -35.16 -31.82 -2.38
C GLU A 13 -33.77 -31.18 -2.44
N ALA A 14 -33.03 -31.15 -1.32
CA ALA A 14 -31.66 -30.66 -1.29
C ALA A 14 -30.72 -31.50 -2.18
N LYS A 15 -30.87 -32.83 -2.18
CA LYS A 15 -30.10 -33.73 -3.05
C LYS A 15 -30.50 -33.61 -4.51
N GLN A 16 -31.77 -33.37 -4.83
CA GLN A 16 -32.21 -33.12 -6.20
C GLN A 16 -31.76 -31.74 -6.70
N PHE A 17 -31.70 -30.74 -5.82
CA PHE A 17 -31.13 -29.43 -6.11
C PHE A 17 -29.63 -29.56 -6.39
N ASP A 18 -28.85 -30.23 -5.54
CA ASP A 18 -27.42 -30.51 -5.75
C ASP A 18 -27.16 -31.27 -7.06
N LYS A 19 -27.97 -32.29 -7.37
CA LYS A 19 -27.81 -33.08 -8.59
C LYS A 19 -28.16 -32.30 -9.86
N LYS A 20 -29.13 -31.38 -9.79
CA LYS A 20 -29.41 -30.41 -10.88
C LYS A 20 -28.29 -29.39 -11.01
N MET A 21 -27.74 -28.92 -9.89
CA MET A 21 -26.64 -27.96 -9.86
C MET A 21 -25.38 -28.54 -10.50
N GLN A 22 -25.03 -29.79 -10.18
CA GLN A 22 -23.88 -30.49 -10.78
C GLN A 22 -24.01 -30.59 -12.32
N SER A 23 -25.20 -30.91 -12.83
CA SER A 23 -25.44 -31.05 -14.27
C SER A 23 -25.35 -29.74 -15.07
N LYS A 24 -25.56 -28.58 -14.41
CA LYS A 24 -25.42 -27.26 -15.04
C LYS A 24 -23.99 -26.74 -15.02
N VAL A 25 -23.22 -27.13 -14.01
CA VAL A 25 -21.78 -26.86 -13.93
C VAL A 25 -21.04 -27.58 -15.06
N ASP A 26 -21.44 -28.80 -15.41
CA ASP A 26 -20.81 -29.59 -16.49
C ASP A 26 -21.11 -29.09 -17.92
N ALA A 27 -22.04 -28.14 -18.11
CA ALA A 27 -22.54 -27.70 -19.43
C ALA A 27 -22.11 -26.28 -19.85
N GLY A 28 -21.23 -25.61 -19.10
CA GLY A 28 -20.83 -24.22 -19.37
C GLY A 28 -21.86 -23.16 -18.92
N GLU A 29 -22.91 -23.54 -18.18
CA GLU A 29 -23.89 -22.62 -17.58
C GLU A 29 -23.43 -22.02 -16.23
N ALA A 30 -22.29 -22.47 -15.69
CA ALA A 30 -21.77 -22.04 -14.39
C ALA A 30 -21.48 -20.53 -14.32
N GLN A 31 -20.98 -19.94 -15.40
CA GLN A 31 -20.66 -18.51 -15.45
C GLN A 31 -21.92 -17.64 -15.42
N ASN A 32 -22.92 -17.98 -16.24
CA ASN A 32 -24.22 -17.29 -16.27
C ASN A 32 -24.97 -17.40 -14.94
N PHE A 33 -24.86 -18.54 -14.25
CA PHE A 33 -25.47 -18.72 -12.94
C PHE A 33 -24.81 -17.85 -11.87
N SER A 34 -23.48 -17.76 -11.89
CA SER A 34 -22.74 -16.95 -10.93
C SER A 34 -22.95 -15.44 -11.13
N GLU A 35 -23.07 -14.97 -12.38
CA GLU A 35 -23.44 -13.58 -12.68
C GLU A 35 -24.86 -13.23 -12.22
N ALA A 36 -25.81 -14.16 -12.40
CA ALA A 36 -27.18 -13.97 -11.90
C ALA A 36 -27.24 -13.90 -10.37
N GLN A 37 -26.43 -14.71 -9.66
CA GLN A 37 -26.32 -14.64 -8.20
C GLN A 37 -25.70 -13.31 -7.74
N GLU A 38 -24.65 -12.82 -8.42
CA GLU A 38 -24.09 -11.50 -8.11
C GLU A 38 -25.14 -10.41 -8.31
N LEU A 39 -25.93 -10.43 -9.39
CA LEU A 39 -26.96 -9.44 -9.65
C LEU A 39 -28.00 -9.40 -8.51
N VAL A 40 -28.46 -10.57 -8.05
CA VAL A 40 -29.38 -10.66 -6.91
C VAL A 40 -28.75 -10.08 -5.65
N MET A 41 -27.49 -10.39 -5.35
CA MET A 41 -26.79 -9.79 -4.21
C MET A 41 -26.66 -8.26 -4.34
N PHE A 42 -26.42 -7.74 -5.55
CA PHE A 42 -26.37 -6.30 -5.81
C PHE A 42 -27.73 -5.63 -5.61
N ASP A 43 -28.81 -6.29 -6.02
CA ASP A 43 -30.18 -5.82 -5.78
C ASP A 43 -30.49 -5.84 -4.28
N GLU A 44 -30.21 -6.93 -3.58
CA GLU A 44 -30.49 -7.05 -2.14
C GLU A 44 -29.66 -6.09 -1.28
N THR A 45 -28.37 -5.97 -1.57
CA THR A 45 -27.43 -5.17 -0.76
C THR A 45 -27.65 -3.67 -0.95
N PHE A 46 -28.00 -3.24 -2.16
CA PHE A 46 -28.13 -1.82 -2.51
C PHE A 46 -29.57 -1.40 -2.82
N ALA A 47 -30.56 -2.25 -2.54
CA ALA A 47 -31.97 -1.91 -2.68
C ALA A 47 -32.29 -0.62 -1.92
N VAL A 48 -33.05 0.24 -2.58
CA VAL A 48 -33.66 1.43 -1.98
C VAL A 48 -35.13 1.11 -1.74
N ASP A 49 -35.50 1.03 -0.47
CA ASP A 49 -36.87 0.84 -0.03
C ASP A 49 -37.53 2.21 0.17
N ARG A 50 -38.67 2.43 -0.49
CA ARG A 50 -39.32 3.76 -0.52
C ARG A 50 -39.74 4.26 0.85
N GLU A 51 -40.12 3.36 1.76
CA GLU A 51 -40.63 3.72 3.08
C GLU A 51 -39.48 3.88 4.08
N ARG A 52 -38.56 2.92 4.08
CA ARG A 52 -37.40 2.92 4.96
C ARG A 52 -36.40 4.03 4.62
N ASP A 53 -36.21 4.31 3.33
CA ASP A 53 -35.20 5.24 2.82
C ASP A 53 -35.81 6.61 2.44
N ILE A 54 -37.02 6.91 2.92
CA ILE A 54 -37.78 8.11 2.52
C ILE A 54 -37.04 9.43 2.78
N GLU A 55 -36.26 9.53 3.86
CA GLU A 55 -35.53 10.75 4.19
C GLU A 55 -34.33 10.98 3.26
N ASP A 56 -33.63 9.91 2.85
CA ASP A 56 -32.57 10.00 1.84
C ASP A 56 -33.16 10.37 0.46
N ILE A 57 -34.30 9.77 0.12
CA ILE A 57 -35.06 10.10 -1.10
C ILE A 57 -35.45 11.59 -1.08
N LYS A 58 -36.04 12.08 0.01
CA LYS A 58 -36.38 13.50 0.18
C LYS A 58 -35.15 14.38 0.00
N LYS A 59 -34.01 14.01 0.60
CA LYS A 59 -32.75 14.77 0.48
C LYS A 59 -32.36 14.99 -0.98
N LEU A 60 -32.40 13.94 -1.79
CA LEU A 60 -32.09 14.03 -3.22
C LEU A 60 -33.20 14.70 -4.04
N MET A 61 -34.48 14.53 -3.67
CA MET A 61 -35.60 15.18 -4.34
C MET A 61 -35.53 16.71 -4.26
N ARG A 62 -34.99 17.27 -3.16
CA ARG A 62 -34.73 18.73 -3.04
C ARG A 62 -33.71 19.26 -4.07
N ARG A 63 -33.01 18.38 -4.79
CA ARG A 63 -31.97 18.73 -5.77
C ARG A 63 -32.40 18.49 -7.21
N VAL A 64 -33.60 17.96 -7.47
CA VAL A 64 -34.09 17.70 -8.83
C VAL A 64 -34.38 19.02 -9.56
N ARG A 65 -33.84 19.18 -10.76
CA ARG A 65 -33.97 20.41 -11.57
C ARG A 65 -35.09 20.31 -12.61
N LYS A 66 -35.70 21.45 -12.95
CA LYS A 66 -36.79 21.56 -13.96
C LYS A 66 -36.32 21.30 -15.37
N ASP A 67 -35.14 21.79 -15.74
CA ASP A 67 -34.58 21.69 -17.09
C ASP A 67 -33.44 20.65 -17.13
N PRO A 68 -33.62 19.50 -17.79
CA PRO A 68 -32.57 18.50 -17.92
C PRO A 68 -31.31 19.00 -18.66
N LYS A 69 -31.41 20.08 -19.45
CA LYS A 69 -30.27 20.63 -20.22
C LYS A 69 -29.17 21.21 -19.34
N ILE A 70 -29.50 21.60 -18.10
CA ILE A 70 -28.53 22.05 -17.10
C ILE A 70 -28.15 20.92 -16.12
N GLY A 71 -28.49 19.67 -16.44
CA GLY A 71 -28.34 18.50 -15.57
C GLY A 71 -29.61 18.22 -14.77
N ARG A 72 -29.98 16.93 -14.67
CA ARG A 72 -31.24 16.50 -14.02
C ARG A 72 -31.24 16.63 -12.49
N MET A 73 -30.05 16.65 -11.88
CA MET A 73 -29.84 16.84 -10.44
C MET A 73 -28.76 17.89 -10.18
N GLY A 74 -29.02 18.84 -9.27
CA GLY A 74 -28.02 19.80 -8.78
C GLY A 74 -27.08 19.18 -7.75
N SER A 75 -25.94 19.83 -7.48
CA SER A 75 -25.06 19.42 -6.38
C SER A 75 -25.63 19.91 -5.04
N GLU A 76 -25.22 19.28 -3.93
CA GLU A 76 -25.58 19.76 -2.59
C GLU A 76 -25.11 21.21 -2.37
N TYR A 77 -23.93 21.55 -2.90
CA TYR A 77 -23.35 22.90 -2.84
C TYR A 77 -24.08 23.95 -3.70
N SER A 78 -24.80 23.53 -4.74
CA SER A 78 -25.56 24.45 -5.60
C SER A 78 -27.01 24.63 -5.16
N GLN A 79 -27.48 23.92 -4.14
CA GLN A 79 -28.91 23.87 -3.80
C GLN A 79 -29.50 25.26 -3.51
N GLU A 80 -28.83 26.10 -2.72
CA GLU A 80 -29.32 27.45 -2.41
C GLU A 80 -29.37 28.34 -3.66
N SER A 81 -28.39 28.19 -4.54
CA SER A 81 -28.33 28.92 -5.81
C SER A 81 -29.44 28.43 -6.75
N ASP A 82 -29.60 27.11 -6.91
CA ASP A 82 -30.64 26.51 -7.73
C ASP A 82 -32.04 26.92 -7.24
N LYS A 83 -32.23 27.01 -5.91
CA LYS A 83 -33.46 27.53 -5.28
C LYS A 83 -33.66 29.00 -5.63
N LYS A 84 -32.63 29.83 -5.46
CA LYS A 84 -32.66 31.28 -5.77
C LYS A 84 -32.98 31.56 -7.24
N TYR A 85 -32.43 30.77 -8.16
CA TYR A 85 -32.65 30.92 -9.60
C TYR A 85 -33.91 30.19 -10.10
N GLY A 86 -34.66 29.52 -9.20
CA GLY A 86 -35.90 28.83 -9.54
C GLY A 86 -35.70 27.57 -10.40
N TRP A 87 -34.49 27.02 -10.41
CA TRP A 87 -34.10 25.85 -11.20
C TRP A 87 -34.59 24.53 -10.61
N LEU A 88 -34.87 24.49 -9.31
CA LEU A 88 -35.43 23.30 -8.64
C LEU A 88 -36.87 23.04 -9.09
N LYS A 89 -37.21 21.76 -9.29
CA LYS A 89 -38.53 21.31 -9.75
C LYS A 89 -39.57 21.32 -8.65
N TYR A 90 -39.19 20.97 -7.43
CA TYR A 90 -40.07 20.86 -6.27
C TYR A 90 -39.68 21.89 -5.21
N SER A 91 -40.67 22.47 -4.52
CA SER A 91 -40.44 23.25 -3.29
C SER A 91 -40.17 22.32 -2.10
N ASP A 92 -39.60 22.84 -1.01
CA ASP A 92 -39.35 22.04 0.18
C ASP A 92 -40.66 21.46 0.75
N GLU A 93 -41.78 22.20 0.69
CA GLU A 93 -43.09 21.72 1.11
C GLU A 93 -43.63 20.59 0.23
N GLN A 94 -43.43 20.69 -1.09
CA GLN A 94 -43.77 19.61 -2.03
C GLN A 94 -42.93 18.36 -1.76
N VAL A 95 -41.66 18.55 -1.37
CA VAL A 95 -40.80 17.45 -0.95
C VAL A 95 -41.25 16.80 0.35
N GLU A 96 -41.56 17.58 1.38
CA GLU A 96 -42.06 16.99 2.63
C GLU A 96 -43.38 16.26 2.46
N ALA A 97 -44.26 16.76 1.60
CA ALA A 97 -45.56 16.15 1.32
C ALA A 97 -45.50 14.96 0.36
N GLY A 98 -44.32 14.59 -0.17
CA GLY A 98 -44.16 13.51 -1.15
C GLY A 98 -44.86 13.79 -2.50
N GLN A 99 -45.05 15.06 -2.86
CA GLN A 99 -45.74 15.48 -4.07
C GLN A 99 -44.78 15.51 -5.26
N TRP A 100 -44.44 14.33 -5.75
CA TRP A 100 -43.43 14.13 -6.80
C TRP A 100 -43.98 13.37 -8.00
N GLU A 101 -43.37 13.60 -9.16
CA GLU A 101 -43.59 12.74 -10.31
C GLU A 101 -42.85 11.40 -10.14
N GLU A 102 -43.53 10.30 -10.50
CA GLU A 102 -42.98 8.94 -10.40
C GLU A 102 -41.67 8.77 -11.20
N GLY A 103 -41.55 9.44 -12.35
CA GLY A 103 -40.34 9.41 -13.16
C GLY A 103 -39.12 10.06 -12.50
N ASP A 104 -39.33 11.02 -11.60
CA ASP A 104 -38.24 11.63 -10.83
C ASP A 104 -37.94 10.85 -9.54
N LEU A 105 -38.96 10.27 -8.93
CA LEU A 105 -38.78 9.34 -7.82
C LEU A 105 -37.92 8.14 -8.25
N ASN A 106 -38.24 7.52 -9.40
CA ASN A 106 -37.45 6.41 -9.93
C ASN A 106 -36.01 6.85 -10.27
N PHE A 107 -35.84 8.05 -10.83
CA PHE A 107 -34.51 8.62 -11.07
C PHE A 107 -33.73 8.81 -9.76
N VAL A 108 -34.34 9.39 -8.72
CA VAL A 108 -33.70 9.58 -7.41
C VAL A 108 -33.37 8.26 -6.73
N ILE A 109 -34.23 7.26 -6.84
CA ILE A 109 -33.96 5.91 -6.34
C ILE A 109 -32.69 5.34 -7.01
N GLU A 110 -32.56 5.46 -8.32
CA GLU A 110 -31.37 5.00 -9.05
C GLU A 110 -30.11 5.79 -8.67
N GLU A 111 -30.22 7.11 -8.49
CA GLU A 111 -29.07 7.93 -8.02
C GLU A 111 -28.67 7.57 -6.59
N LEU A 112 -29.62 7.37 -5.67
CA LEU A 112 -29.34 6.93 -4.30
C LEU A 112 -28.69 5.56 -4.29
N ARG A 113 -29.15 4.65 -5.14
CA ARG A 113 -28.55 3.32 -5.33
C ARG A 113 -27.09 3.44 -5.79
N LYS A 114 -26.80 4.30 -6.77
CA LYS A 114 -25.43 4.58 -7.22
C LYS A 114 -24.57 5.16 -6.10
N GLU A 115 -25.08 6.14 -5.35
CA GLU A 115 -24.36 6.73 -4.20
C GLU A 115 -24.04 5.66 -3.14
N ARG A 116 -24.98 4.73 -2.85
CA ARG A 116 -24.75 3.60 -1.92
C ARG A 116 -23.64 2.67 -2.42
N ILE A 117 -23.66 2.31 -3.71
CA ILE A 117 -22.64 1.45 -4.32
C ILE A 117 -21.27 2.14 -4.28
N ASP A 118 -21.18 3.38 -4.78
CA ASP A 118 -19.93 4.15 -4.82
C ASP A 118 -19.35 4.37 -3.41
N ASN A 119 -20.19 4.63 -2.41
CA ASN A 119 -19.77 4.74 -1.01
C ASN A 119 -19.26 3.42 -0.44
N TYR A 120 -19.96 2.30 -0.69
CA TYR A 120 -19.55 0.98 -0.20
C TYR A 120 -18.19 0.57 -0.79
N PHE A 121 -18.07 0.57 -2.11
CA PHE A 121 -16.83 0.20 -2.79
C PHE A 121 -15.71 1.21 -2.54
N GLY A 122 -16.01 2.51 -2.51
CA GLY A 122 -15.04 3.55 -2.19
C GLY A 122 -14.46 3.40 -0.78
N ASN A 123 -15.27 3.02 0.22
CA ASN A 123 -14.79 2.73 1.57
C ASN A 123 -13.88 1.49 1.62
N VAL A 124 -14.20 0.45 0.84
CA VAL A 124 -13.34 -0.74 0.74
C VAL A 124 -12.04 -0.41 0.00
N ALA A 125 -12.10 0.34 -1.10
CA ALA A 125 -10.94 0.76 -1.88
C ALA A 125 -9.94 1.57 -1.05
N ARG A 126 -10.41 2.40 -0.10
CA ARG A 126 -9.54 3.15 0.84
C ARG A 126 -8.67 2.25 1.72
N LYS A 127 -9.05 0.98 1.93
CA LYS A 127 -8.20 0.02 2.65
C LYS A 127 -6.94 -0.37 1.87
N TYR A 128 -6.91 -0.09 0.56
CA TYR A 128 -5.75 -0.29 -0.32
C TYR A 128 -5.10 1.05 -0.66
N GLU A 129 -4.77 1.84 0.37
CA GLU A 129 -4.16 3.14 0.15
C GLU A 129 -2.78 2.99 -0.50
N PRO A 130 -2.55 3.62 -1.68
CA PRO A 130 -1.26 3.57 -2.34
C PRO A 130 -0.30 4.51 -1.64
N ALA A 131 0.97 4.11 -1.57
CA ALA A 131 2.09 4.96 -1.19
C ALA A 131 2.24 5.38 0.29
N MET A 132 1.39 4.88 1.21
CA MET A 132 1.59 5.06 2.66
C MET A 132 2.30 3.84 3.28
N PRO A 133 3.27 4.05 4.19
CA PRO A 133 3.79 2.96 5.02
C PRO A 133 2.68 2.35 5.87
N ILE A 134 2.68 1.03 6.01
CA ILE A 134 1.72 0.30 6.86
C ILE A 134 2.47 -0.08 8.14
N PRO A 135 2.13 0.49 9.30
CA PRO A 135 2.86 0.22 10.54
C PRO A 135 2.71 -1.20 11.06
N ASP A 136 1.50 -1.75 10.99
CA ASP A 136 1.18 -3.13 11.33
C ASP A 136 1.20 -3.97 10.05
N SER A 137 2.41 -4.35 9.60
CA SER A 137 2.53 -5.14 8.36
C SER A 137 2.04 -6.56 8.60
N ILE A 138 1.02 -6.95 7.86
CA ILE A 138 0.42 -8.30 7.92
C ILE A 138 1.16 -9.36 7.08
N VAL A 139 2.26 -8.97 6.43
CA VAL A 139 3.08 -9.80 5.53
C VAL A 139 4.56 -9.60 5.85
N ARG A 140 5.42 -10.51 5.38
CA ARG A 140 6.87 -10.56 5.63
C ARG A 140 7.27 -10.72 7.10
N LEU A 141 6.41 -11.32 7.90
CA LEU A 141 6.65 -11.53 9.34
C LEU A 141 7.92 -12.37 9.61
N ASN A 142 8.26 -13.32 8.72
CA ASN A 142 9.49 -14.10 8.87
C ASN A 142 10.75 -13.22 8.66
N GLN A 143 10.76 -12.39 7.61
CA GLN A 143 11.87 -11.48 7.34
C GLN A 143 12.00 -10.41 8.44
N GLU A 144 10.86 -9.93 8.96
CA GLU A 144 10.83 -9.04 10.12
C GLU A 144 11.50 -9.69 11.34
N ALA A 145 11.14 -10.94 11.65
CA ALA A 145 11.70 -11.68 12.79
C ALA A 145 13.22 -11.90 12.64
N GLU A 146 13.70 -12.23 11.44
CA GLU A 146 15.13 -12.36 11.13
C GLU A 146 15.89 -11.05 11.36
N ILE A 147 15.36 -9.92 10.88
CA ILE A 147 15.96 -8.60 11.12
C ILE A 147 15.99 -8.27 12.61
N ALA A 148 14.90 -8.56 13.33
CA ALA A 148 14.81 -8.31 14.77
C ALA A 148 15.81 -9.18 15.56
N GLU A 149 16.02 -10.43 15.16
CA GLU A 149 17.04 -11.31 15.76
C GLU A 149 18.45 -10.73 15.57
N THR A 150 18.78 -10.29 14.35
CA THR A 150 20.08 -9.65 14.05
C THR A 150 20.30 -8.40 14.92
N LEU A 151 19.29 -7.53 15.04
CA LEU A 151 19.36 -6.32 15.86
C LEU A 151 19.50 -6.64 17.36
N ARG A 152 18.82 -7.68 17.86
CA ARG A 152 18.95 -8.16 19.26
C ARG A 152 20.30 -8.80 19.53
N GLY A 153 20.97 -9.31 18.51
CA GLY A 153 22.37 -9.77 18.55
C GLY A 153 23.40 -8.64 18.52
N ASP A 154 22.99 -7.37 18.68
CA ASP A 154 23.84 -6.17 18.64
C ASP A 154 24.60 -6.01 17.31
N LYS A 155 24.06 -6.57 16.22
CA LYS A 155 24.58 -6.39 14.88
C LYS A 155 23.76 -5.32 14.14
N PRO A 156 24.39 -4.26 13.61
CA PRO A 156 23.67 -3.22 12.89
C PRO A 156 23.15 -3.77 11.56
N VAL A 157 21.97 -3.29 11.15
CA VAL A 157 21.26 -3.79 9.96
C VAL A 157 21.20 -2.72 8.87
N LEU A 158 21.42 -3.15 7.63
CA LEU A 158 21.17 -2.36 6.42
C LEU A 158 19.95 -2.95 5.70
N ILE A 159 18.81 -2.28 5.77
CA ILE A 159 17.59 -2.66 5.05
C ILE A 159 17.65 -2.07 3.65
N ARG A 160 17.69 -2.94 2.64
CA ARG A 160 17.88 -2.56 1.24
C ARG A 160 16.72 -2.98 0.38
N GLY A 161 16.65 -2.40 -0.81
CA GLY A 161 15.65 -2.75 -1.81
C GLY A 161 15.21 -1.55 -2.62
N ASN A 162 14.40 -1.79 -3.64
CA ASN A 162 13.91 -0.74 -4.51
C ASN A 162 12.84 0.14 -3.88
N TRP A 163 12.57 1.23 -4.59
CA TRP A 163 11.45 2.11 -4.31
C TRP A 163 10.15 1.30 -4.26
N ARG A 164 9.31 1.60 -3.27
CA ARG A 164 7.95 1.03 -3.12
C ARG A 164 7.89 -0.48 -2.86
N MET A 165 9.00 -1.09 -2.46
CA MET A 165 9.03 -2.46 -1.96
C MET A 165 8.51 -2.62 -0.54
N GLY A 166 8.24 -1.53 0.20
CA GLY A 166 7.75 -1.58 1.59
C GLY A 166 8.86 -1.62 2.64
N LYS A 167 10.01 -0.97 2.38
CA LYS A 167 11.10 -0.83 3.37
C LYS A 167 10.66 -0.04 4.61
N THR A 168 10.03 1.11 4.41
CA THR A 168 9.48 1.91 5.51
C THR A 168 8.38 1.15 6.26
N SER A 169 7.54 0.36 5.57
CA SER A 169 6.58 -0.52 6.24
C SER A 169 7.28 -1.59 7.09
N MET A 170 8.36 -2.21 6.58
CA MET A 170 9.17 -3.16 7.36
C MET A 170 9.73 -2.53 8.64
N MET A 171 10.28 -1.32 8.56
CA MET A 171 10.77 -0.60 9.75
C MET A 171 9.65 -0.33 10.77
N ARG A 172 8.49 0.14 10.29
CA ARG A 172 7.35 0.44 11.16
C ARG A 172 6.77 -0.83 11.78
N SER A 173 6.86 -1.95 11.07
CA SER A 173 6.49 -3.27 11.57
C SER A 173 7.43 -3.73 12.69
N LEU A 174 8.75 -3.53 12.55
CA LEU A 174 9.71 -3.79 13.64
C LEU A 174 9.38 -2.95 14.88
N GLU A 175 9.08 -1.66 14.71
CA GLU A 175 8.62 -0.78 15.80
C GLU A 175 7.34 -1.34 16.45
N THR A 176 6.34 -1.73 15.66
CA THR A 176 5.02 -2.14 16.17
C THR A 176 5.02 -3.53 16.81
N HIS A 177 5.70 -4.51 16.22
CA HIS A 177 5.64 -5.93 16.63
C HIS A 177 6.81 -6.37 17.50
N GLN A 178 7.99 -5.77 17.35
CA GLN A 178 9.23 -6.32 17.90
C GLN A 178 9.84 -5.48 19.02
N PHE A 179 9.76 -4.14 18.92
CA PHE A 179 10.46 -3.23 19.84
C PHE A 179 9.52 -2.35 20.69
N GLY A 180 8.31 -2.06 20.21
CA GLY A 180 7.38 -1.11 20.83
C GLY A 180 7.73 0.33 20.49
N SER A 181 6.71 1.19 20.32
CA SER A 181 6.89 2.60 19.96
C SER A 181 7.58 3.40 21.07
N GLU A 182 7.44 2.98 22.32
CA GLU A 182 8.10 3.58 23.47
C GLU A 182 9.61 3.28 23.56
N ASN A 183 10.09 2.28 22.80
CA ASN A 183 11.51 1.92 22.72
C ASN A 183 12.06 2.00 21.29
N SER A 184 11.39 2.76 20.41
CA SER A 184 11.77 2.91 19.01
C SER A 184 11.90 4.38 18.63
N ILE A 185 12.88 4.68 17.78
CA ILE A 185 13.07 5.98 17.16
C ILE A 185 13.20 5.77 15.66
N ILE A 186 12.36 6.46 14.89
CA ILE A 186 12.41 6.45 13.42
C ILE A 186 12.67 7.86 12.92
N ILE A 187 13.78 8.02 12.20
CA ILE A 187 14.23 9.29 11.61
C ILE A 187 14.10 9.19 10.09
N ASP A 188 13.36 10.12 9.48
CA ASP A 188 13.46 10.37 8.04
C ASP A 188 14.63 11.34 7.81
N ALA A 189 15.72 10.83 7.24
CA ALA A 189 16.95 11.60 7.08
C ALA A 189 16.77 12.84 6.19
N MET A 190 15.84 12.78 5.23
CA MET A 190 15.56 13.87 4.32
C MET A 190 14.69 14.96 4.94
N ALA A 191 13.85 14.61 5.91
CA ALA A 191 13.05 15.58 6.66
C ALA A 191 13.85 16.32 7.73
N GLU A 192 14.88 15.68 8.29
CA GLU A 192 15.66 16.18 9.43
C GLU A 192 16.94 16.93 9.04
N SER A 193 17.36 16.91 7.78
CA SER A 193 18.55 17.64 7.31
C SER A 193 18.23 19.05 6.82
N ALA A 194 19.12 20.00 7.11
CA ALA A 194 19.10 21.34 6.52
C ALA A 194 19.48 21.34 5.01
N GLY A 195 19.84 20.18 4.45
CA GLY A 195 20.11 19.95 3.03
C GLY A 195 21.60 19.80 2.69
N LYS A 196 21.87 19.70 1.39
CA LYS A 196 23.22 19.38 0.86
C LYS A 196 24.31 20.40 1.25
N GLY A 197 23.95 21.65 1.54
CA GLY A 197 24.92 22.70 1.88
C GLY A 197 25.42 22.70 3.33
N GLU A 198 24.84 21.86 4.21
CA GLU A 198 25.22 21.78 5.61
C GLU A 198 26.59 21.11 5.79
N SER A 199 27.45 21.70 6.62
CA SER A 199 28.77 21.14 6.95
C SER A 199 28.63 19.83 7.74
N LEU A 200 29.66 18.97 7.73
CA LEU A 200 29.64 17.75 8.55
C LEU A 200 29.48 18.07 10.04
N GLU A 201 30.17 19.11 10.53
CA GLU A 201 30.12 19.52 11.93
C GLU A 201 28.70 19.96 12.33
N ASP A 202 28.04 20.77 11.51
CA ASP A 202 26.66 21.19 11.77
C ASP A 202 25.69 20.01 11.70
N PHE A 203 25.88 19.13 10.72
CA PHE A 203 25.09 17.91 10.58
C PHE A 203 25.20 17.03 11.84
N GLN A 204 26.42 16.80 12.35
CA GLN A 204 26.66 16.01 13.56
C GLN A 204 26.01 16.63 14.81
N LYS A 205 25.93 17.97 14.88
CA LYS A 205 25.34 18.69 16.01
C LYS A 205 23.81 18.71 15.98
N HIS A 206 23.20 18.73 14.80
CA HIS A 206 21.76 18.99 14.66
C HIS A 206 20.94 17.78 14.21
N PHE A 207 21.52 16.83 13.48
CA PHE A 207 20.78 15.71 12.91
C PHE A 207 20.16 14.84 14.01
N GLY A 208 18.83 14.72 13.99
CA GLY A 208 18.07 13.93 14.95
C GLY A 208 17.82 14.61 16.31
N VAL A 209 18.29 15.85 16.54
CA VAL A 209 18.08 16.59 17.82
C VAL A 209 16.59 16.63 18.20
N TYR A 210 15.73 16.99 17.25
CA TYR A 210 14.30 17.17 17.51
C TYR A 210 13.64 15.84 17.83
N THR A 211 13.87 14.83 16.98
CA THR A 211 13.29 13.50 17.18
C THR A 211 13.76 12.84 18.49
N ILE A 212 15.05 12.97 18.85
CA ILE A 212 15.60 12.42 20.11
C ILE A 212 15.04 13.17 21.32
N ALA A 213 14.99 14.50 21.27
CA ALA A 213 14.44 15.29 22.37
C ALA A 213 12.96 14.99 22.61
N ARG A 214 12.18 14.81 21.54
CA ARG A 214 10.78 14.39 21.61
C ARG A 214 10.65 13.01 22.25
N PHE A 215 11.45 12.03 21.81
CA PHE A 215 11.45 10.68 22.38
C PHE A 215 11.73 10.69 23.89
N ILE A 216 12.76 11.41 24.34
CA ILE A 216 13.08 11.52 25.76
C ILE A 216 11.94 12.22 26.53
N ALA A 217 11.40 13.31 26.00
CA ALA A 217 10.30 14.05 26.64
C ALA A 217 9.03 13.20 26.78
N GLU A 218 8.66 12.43 25.75
CA GLU A 218 7.51 11.52 25.77
C GLU A 218 7.67 10.40 26.81
N ARG A 219 8.90 9.88 26.99
CA ARG A 219 9.18 8.86 28.01
C ARG A 219 9.17 9.42 29.42
N GLU A 220 9.81 10.57 29.66
CA GLU A 220 9.88 11.15 31.00
C GLU A 220 8.54 11.74 31.46
N LEU A 221 7.69 12.16 30.53
CA LEU A 221 6.38 12.77 30.80
C LEU A 221 5.23 12.00 30.15
N ALA A 222 5.26 10.66 30.25
CA ALA A 222 4.20 9.81 29.74
C ALA A 222 2.84 10.21 30.36
N GLY A 223 1.86 10.51 29.50
CA GLY A 223 0.51 10.93 29.93
C GLY A 223 0.37 12.41 30.31
N ALA A 224 1.45 13.21 30.25
CA ALA A 224 1.35 14.65 30.45
C ALA A 224 0.71 15.36 29.25
N GLU A 225 0.20 16.57 29.50
CA GLU A 225 -0.32 17.48 28.49
C GLU A 225 0.76 17.90 27.48
N LEU A 226 0.32 18.25 26.28
CA LEU A 226 1.20 18.56 25.15
C LEU A 226 2.15 19.73 25.45
N GLU A 227 1.68 20.76 26.20
CA GLU A 227 2.49 21.92 26.55
C GLU A 227 3.70 21.54 27.44
N ASP A 228 3.50 20.64 28.39
CA ASP A 228 4.56 20.20 29.29
C ASP A 228 5.58 19.32 28.55
N ARG A 229 5.12 18.49 27.61
CA ARG A 229 6.02 17.74 26.71
C ARG A 229 6.86 18.69 25.86
N PHE A 230 6.27 19.75 25.30
CA PHE A 230 7.04 20.74 24.54
C PHE A 230 8.06 21.49 25.40
N LYS A 231 7.73 21.86 26.64
CA LYS A 231 8.70 22.46 27.57
C LYS A 231 9.85 21.51 27.85
N LYS A 232 9.55 20.22 28.06
CA LYS A 232 10.57 19.20 28.29
C LYS A 232 11.42 18.93 27.06
N GLU A 233 10.84 18.88 25.87
CA GLU A 233 11.58 18.76 24.62
C GLU A 233 12.59 19.91 24.49
N ASN A 234 12.16 21.15 24.73
CA ASN A 234 13.05 22.32 24.74
C ASN A 234 14.19 22.20 25.75
N GLU A 235 13.90 21.73 26.96
CA GLU A 235 14.89 21.48 28.00
C GLU A 235 15.93 20.44 27.55
N VAL A 236 15.48 19.31 26.99
CA VAL A 236 16.36 18.25 26.49
C VAL A 236 17.22 18.76 25.33
N ARG A 237 16.67 19.52 24.38
CA ARG A 237 17.46 20.15 23.29
C ARG A 237 18.56 21.06 23.83
N LYS A 238 18.27 21.82 24.87
CA LYS A 238 19.26 22.66 25.54
C LYS A 238 20.34 21.82 26.22
N GLN A 239 19.98 20.73 26.89
CA GLN A 239 20.94 19.80 27.49
C GLN A 239 21.85 19.15 26.45
N ILE A 240 21.31 18.73 25.29
CA ILE A 240 22.10 18.21 24.17
C ILE A 240 23.12 19.27 23.72
N ALA A 241 22.68 20.50 23.45
CA ALA A 241 23.55 21.58 23.01
C ALA A 241 24.65 21.95 24.03
N GLU A 242 24.33 21.92 25.33
CA GLU A 242 25.28 22.20 26.41
C GLU A 242 26.30 21.07 26.63
N SER A 243 25.93 19.83 26.30
CA SER A 243 26.78 18.64 26.52
C SER A 243 28.02 18.56 25.61
N GLN A 244 28.04 19.33 24.51
CA GLN A 244 29.05 19.24 23.43
C GLN A 244 29.15 17.84 22.78
N LYS A 245 28.17 16.97 23.01
CA LYS A 245 28.04 15.65 22.37
C LYS A 245 27.12 15.75 21.17
N SER A 246 27.26 14.80 20.25
CA SER A 246 26.22 14.59 19.25
C SER A 246 24.90 14.16 19.92
N PRO A 247 23.76 14.36 19.24
CA PRO A 247 22.46 13.95 19.78
C PRO A 247 22.38 12.46 20.12
N PHE A 248 23.04 11.61 19.33
CA PHE A 248 23.04 10.16 19.53
C PHE A 248 23.97 9.71 20.66
N GLU A 249 25.12 10.38 20.84
CA GLU A 249 25.98 10.15 22.01
C GLU A 249 25.26 10.53 23.30
N PHE A 250 24.55 11.67 23.30
CA PHE A 250 23.71 12.08 24.44
C PHE A 250 22.62 11.04 24.72
N LEU A 251 21.92 10.56 23.69
CA LEU A 251 20.92 9.50 23.82
C LEU A 251 21.51 8.21 24.38
N ASN A 252 22.68 7.79 23.88
CA ASN A 252 23.34 6.58 24.37
C ASN A 252 23.66 6.68 25.86
N ASP A 253 24.20 7.81 26.32
CA ASP A 253 24.46 8.02 27.76
C ASP A 253 23.18 8.03 28.59
N TYR A 254 22.12 8.65 28.08
CA TYR A 254 20.81 8.66 28.71
C TYR A 254 20.26 7.23 28.91
N LEU A 255 20.45 6.36 27.91
CA LEU A 255 20.04 4.96 27.93
C LEU A 255 20.93 4.10 28.85
N VAL A 256 22.25 4.34 28.84
CA VAL A 256 23.22 3.68 29.73
C VAL A 256 22.85 3.91 31.20
N GLN A 257 22.51 5.15 31.57
CA GLN A 257 22.11 5.50 32.94
C GLN A 257 20.85 4.76 33.41
N ARG A 258 20.03 4.28 32.47
CA ARG A 258 18.77 3.57 32.73
C ARG A 258 18.90 2.05 32.52
N GLY A 259 20.01 1.57 31.99
CA GLY A 259 20.20 0.15 31.64
C GLY A 259 19.29 -0.30 30.49
N GLU A 260 18.94 0.61 29.59
CA GLU A 260 17.97 0.38 28.50
C GLU A 260 18.66 0.31 27.14
N LYS A 261 17.99 -0.27 26.15
CA LYS A 261 18.35 -0.19 24.74
C LYS A 261 17.19 0.39 23.94
N VAL A 262 17.49 1.01 22.81
CA VAL A 262 16.49 1.55 21.88
C VAL A 262 16.74 1.01 20.48
N PHE A 263 15.65 0.76 19.74
CA PHE A 263 15.71 0.56 18.30
C PHE A 263 15.78 1.92 17.61
N LEU A 264 16.81 2.14 16.79
CA LEU A 264 16.94 3.35 15.97
C LEU A 264 16.93 2.96 14.49
N SER A 265 15.96 3.47 13.75
CA SER A 265 15.92 3.35 12.29
C SER A 265 16.09 4.70 11.63
N ILE A 266 16.98 4.77 10.62
CA ILE A 266 17.19 5.97 9.82
C ILE A 266 16.82 5.66 8.36
N ASP A 267 15.74 6.27 7.88
CA ASP A 267 15.20 6.11 6.52
C ASP A 267 15.74 7.16 5.56
N GLU A 268 15.63 6.87 4.26
CA GLU A 268 15.95 7.79 3.16
C GLU A 268 17.38 8.37 3.17
N VAL A 269 18.35 7.65 3.74
CA VAL A 269 19.75 8.13 3.80
C VAL A 269 20.40 8.25 2.42
N ILE A 270 19.77 7.72 1.36
CA ILE A 270 20.21 7.87 -0.04
C ILE A 270 20.40 9.34 -0.45
N GLY A 271 19.70 10.27 0.21
CA GLY A 271 19.88 11.70 -0.03
C GLY A 271 21.30 12.22 0.22
N PHE A 272 22.08 11.50 1.02
CA PHE A 272 23.48 11.80 1.29
C PHE A 272 24.46 10.94 0.47
N ALA A 273 24.01 10.27 -0.60
CA ALA A 273 24.87 9.43 -1.45
C ALA A 273 26.10 10.18 -2.01
N GLU A 274 25.96 11.49 -2.25
CA GLU A 274 27.04 12.38 -2.72
C GLU A 274 27.87 12.99 -1.57
N GLN A 275 27.55 12.68 -0.31
CA GLN A 275 28.18 13.21 0.91
C GLN A 275 28.65 12.04 1.79
N PRO A 276 29.67 11.27 1.34
CA PRO A 276 30.08 10.02 1.99
C PRO A 276 30.52 10.22 3.44
N GLU A 277 31.02 11.39 3.81
CA GLU A 277 31.38 11.73 5.19
C GLU A 277 30.17 11.75 6.14
N LYS A 278 29.00 12.22 5.68
CA LYS A 278 27.76 12.17 6.47
C LYS A 278 27.27 10.74 6.61
N LEU A 279 27.33 9.95 5.53
CA LEU A 279 26.99 8.53 5.58
C LEU A 279 27.93 7.74 6.50
N LYS A 280 29.24 8.04 6.51
CA LYS A 280 30.21 7.45 7.44
C LYS A 280 29.86 7.76 8.89
N TYR A 281 29.51 9.01 9.20
CA TYR A 281 29.03 9.36 10.54
C TYR A 281 27.78 8.57 10.95
N LEU A 282 26.77 8.45 10.06
CA LEU A 282 25.57 7.64 10.34
C LEU A 282 25.91 6.15 10.51
N ALA A 283 26.88 5.64 9.73
CA ALA A 283 27.34 4.27 9.83
C ALA A 283 28.11 3.99 11.13
N ASP A 284 28.84 4.99 11.64
CA ASP A 284 29.63 4.89 12.88
C ASP A 284 28.76 4.88 14.15
N LEU A 285 27.47 5.26 14.04
CA LEU A 285 26.49 5.13 15.13
C LEU A 285 26.34 3.67 15.61
N LYS A 286 26.75 2.67 14.82
CA LYS A 286 26.83 1.26 15.25
C LYS A 286 27.73 1.03 16.46
N GLY A 287 28.63 1.97 16.77
CA GLY A 287 29.52 1.91 17.94
C GLY A 287 28.82 2.23 19.27
N LEU A 288 27.57 2.71 19.24
CA LEU A 288 26.81 3.09 20.43
C LEU A 288 26.08 1.87 21.02
N SER A 289 26.59 1.33 22.13
CA SER A 289 26.19 0.03 22.70
C SER A 289 24.72 -0.12 23.09
N ASN A 290 24.02 0.99 23.32
CA ASN A 290 22.62 1.01 23.75
C ASN A 290 21.65 1.35 22.60
N ILE A 291 22.16 1.40 21.36
CA ILE A 291 21.38 1.68 20.15
C ILE A 291 21.44 0.47 19.21
N GLN A 292 20.27 -0.10 18.91
CA GLN A 292 20.11 -1.15 17.92
C GLN A 292 19.79 -0.48 16.58
N LEU A 293 20.80 -0.39 15.72
CA LEU A 293 20.76 0.48 14.54
C LEU A 293 20.30 -0.25 13.27
N ALA A 294 19.26 0.27 12.64
CA ALA A 294 18.89 -0.04 11.26
C ALA A 294 19.06 1.20 10.37
N ILE A 295 19.73 1.03 9.22
CA ILE A 295 19.82 2.04 8.18
C ILE A 295 19.03 1.55 6.97
N VAL A 296 18.21 2.41 6.38
CA VAL A 296 17.42 2.04 5.20
C VAL A 296 17.92 2.80 3.99
N LEU A 297 18.32 2.02 2.99
CA LEU A 297 19.04 2.54 1.83
C LEU A 297 18.45 1.99 0.55
N HIS A 298 18.08 2.90 -0.36
CA HIS A 298 17.70 2.52 -1.71
C HIS A 298 18.93 2.06 -2.49
N ARG A 299 18.74 1.07 -3.36
CA ARG A 299 19.82 0.66 -4.27
C ARG A 299 20.02 1.71 -5.37
N PHE A 300 21.27 2.04 -5.65
CA PHE A 300 21.63 2.87 -6.78
C PHE A 300 23.02 2.46 -7.29
N ALA A 301 23.09 1.91 -8.51
CA ALA A 301 24.27 1.20 -9.02
C ALA A 301 25.57 2.01 -8.89
N SER A 302 25.54 3.31 -9.20
CA SER A 302 26.73 4.18 -9.15
C SER A 302 27.31 4.37 -7.75
N PHE A 303 26.56 4.08 -6.69
CA PHE A 303 27.00 4.28 -5.30
C PHE A 303 27.26 2.97 -4.55
N GLU A 304 26.97 1.80 -5.15
CA GLU A 304 27.07 0.49 -4.47
C GLU A 304 28.46 0.21 -3.89
N SER A 305 29.53 0.52 -4.64
CA SER A 305 30.90 0.35 -4.17
C SER A 305 31.19 1.19 -2.93
N SER A 306 30.68 2.44 -2.90
CA SER A 306 30.84 3.33 -1.75
C SER A 306 30.03 2.85 -0.56
N PHE A 307 28.79 2.39 -0.78
CA PHE A 307 27.95 1.85 0.29
C PHE A 307 28.56 0.61 0.93
N LYS A 308 29.17 -0.29 0.14
CA LYS A 308 29.87 -1.46 0.65
C LYS A 308 31.04 -1.09 1.58
N GLU A 309 31.78 -0.03 1.25
CA GLU A 309 32.87 0.47 2.10
C GLU A 309 32.32 1.13 3.38
N ILE A 310 31.32 1.99 3.26
CA ILE A 310 30.79 2.79 4.37
C ILE A 310 30.07 1.91 5.40
N PHE A 311 29.25 0.99 4.95
CA PHE A 311 28.44 0.12 5.81
C PHE A 311 29.14 -1.22 6.07
N ASP A 312 30.48 -1.24 6.11
CA ASP A 312 31.22 -2.42 6.53
C ASP A 312 30.78 -2.88 7.94
N GLY A 313 30.64 -4.18 8.14
CA GLY A 313 30.15 -4.77 9.39
C GLY A 313 28.63 -4.73 9.60
N TYR A 314 27.85 -4.16 8.67
CA TYR A 314 26.38 -4.27 8.69
C TYR A 314 25.91 -5.60 8.12
N GLU A 315 24.86 -6.18 8.72
CA GLU A 315 24.10 -7.25 8.07
C GLU A 315 23.14 -6.64 7.05
N THR A 316 23.20 -7.11 5.80
CA THR A 316 22.35 -6.58 4.74
C THR A 316 21.12 -7.46 4.57
N HIS A 317 19.93 -6.87 4.75
CA HIS A 317 18.65 -7.52 4.46
C HIS A 317 17.97 -6.83 3.28
N PHE A 318 17.83 -7.53 2.16
CA PHE A 318 17.05 -7.04 1.01
C PHE A 318 15.57 -7.33 1.21
N VAL A 319 14.72 -6.30 1.15
CA VAL A 319 13.27 -6.47 1.21
C VAL A 319 12.78 -7.14 -0.07
N HIS A 320 12.40 -8.41 0.06
CA HIS A 320 12.01 -9.27 -1.06
C HIS A 320 10.59 -8.95 -1.54
N PRO A 321 10.19 -9.39 -2.74
CA PRO A 321 8.78 -9.37 -3.14
C PRO A 321 7.95 -10.21 -2.19
N LEU A 322 6.67 -9.91 -2.12
CA LEU A 322 5.73 -10.80 -1.50
C LEU A 322 5.65 -12.09 -2.31
N THR A 323 5.64 -13.21 -1.60
CA THR A 323 5.26 -14.51 -2.15
C THR A 323 3.79 -14.51 -2.56
N LEU A 324 3.37 -15.47 -3.38
CA LEU A 324 1.96 -15.61 -3.77
C LEU A 324 1.02 -15.72 -2.55
N GLU A 325 1.44 -16.45 -1.52
CA GLU A 325 0.69 -16.59 -0.27
C GLU A 325 0.52 -15.23 0.43
N GLU A 326 1.61 -14.47 0.56
CA GLU A 326 1.58 -13.13 1.15
C GLU A 326 0.77 -12.14 0.31
N VAL A 327 0.79 -12.24 -1.02
CA VAL A 327 -0.11 -11.45 -1.89
C VAL A 327 -1.56 -11.80 -1.57
N GLY A 328 -1.88 -13.08 -1.40
CA GLY A 328 -3.20 -13.52 -0.97
C GLY A 328 -3.62 -12.95 0.38
N ILE A 329 -2.71 -12.89 1.36
CA ILE A 329 -2.96 -12.27 2.67
C ILE A 329 -3.20 -10.76 2.53
N LEU A 330 -2.32 -10.06 1.79
CA LEU A 330 -2.40 -8.61 1.56
C LEU A 330 -3.72 -8.22 0.89
N ILE A 331 -4.23 -9.06 -0.02
CA ILE A 331 -5.50 -8.82 -0.70
C ILE A 331 -6.69 -9.16 0.20
N ARG A 332 -6.72 -10.35 0.83
CA ARG A 332 -7.93 -10.84 1.50
C ARG A 332 -8.15 -10.24 2.89
N LYS A 333 -7.10 -10.02 3.68
CA LYS A 333 -7.24 -9.58 5.08
C LYS A 333 -7.95 -8.22 5.21
N PRO A 334 -7.66 -7.20 4.37
CA PRO A 334 -8.45 -5.96 4.37
C PRO A 334 -9.95 -6.14 4.06
N LEU A 335 -10.33 -7.23 3.38
CA LEU A 335 -11.71 -7.52 2.99
C LEU A 335 -12.51 -8.29 4.05
N GLU A 336 -11.87 -8.71 5.14
CA GLU A 336 -12.57 -9.37 6.24
C GLU A 336 -13.76 -8.52 6.73
N GLY A 337 -14.92 -9.15 6.88
CA GLY A 337 -16.18 -8.50 7.24
C GLY A 337 -16.91 -7.81 6.08
N THR A 338 -16.38 -7.87 4.86
CA THR A 338 -17.08 -7.43 3.64
C THR A 338 -17.62 -8.62 2.84
N GLN A 339 -18.52 -8.37 1.89
CA GLN A 339 -18.96 -9.37 0.92
C GLN A 339 -18.01 -9.51 -0.29
N ILE A 340 -16.95 -8.69 -0.36
CA ILE A 340 -16.04 -8.67 -1.50
C ILE A 340 -14.96 -9.74 -1.34
N THR A 341 -14.71 -10.48 -2.41
CA THR A 341 -13.70 -11.55 -2.46
C THR A 341 -12.91 -11.52 -3.77
N PHE A 342 -11.77 -12.20 -3.78
CA PHE A 342 -10.96 -12.47 -4.97
C PHE A 342 -10.77 -13.97 -5.10
N THR A 343 -10.97 -14.50 -6.31
CA THR A 343 -10.62 -15.89 -6.64
C THR A 343 -9.10 -16.10 -6.60
N ASP A 344 -8.67 -17.34 -6.39
CA ASP A 344 -7.25 -17.69 -6.34
C ASP A 344 -6.53 -17.38 -7.66
N ASP A 345 -7.18 -17.62 -8.79
CA ASP A 345 -6.64 -17.30 -10.12
C ASP A 345 -6.53 -15.78 -10.35
N ALA A 346 -7.44 -14.98 -9.80
CA ALA A 346 -7.32 -13.51 -9.83
C ALA A 346 -6.10 -13.05 -9.02
N ILE A 347 -5.87 -13.64 -7.84
CA ILE A 347 -4.70 -13.33 -6.99
C ILE A 347 -3.40 -13.75 -7.70
N GLN A 348 -3.37 -14.93 -8.30
CA GLN A 348 -2.25 -15.38 -9.13
C GLN A 348 -1.96 -14.40 -10.26
N LYS A 349 -3.01 -13.91 -10.95
CA LYS A 349 -2.86 -12.93 -12.03
C LYS A 349 -2.32 -11.60 -11.53
N ILE A 350 -2.77 -11.13 -10.37
CA ILE A 350 -2.22 -9.92 -9.72
C ILE A 350 -0.75 -10.13 -9.38
N PHE A 351 -0.39 -11.29 -8.82
CA PHE A 351 0.99 -11.64 -8.49
C PHE A 351 1.88 -11.63 -9.74
N GLU A 352 1.45 -12.26 -10.84
CA GLU A 352 2.19 -12.26 -12.11
C GLU A 352 2.36 -10.86 -12.70
N PHE A 353 1.30 -10.04 -12.65
CA PHE A 353 1.32 -8.69 -13.19
C PHE A 353 2.28 -7.78 -12.41
N THR A 354 2.25 -7.86 -11.09
CA THR A 354 2.98 -6.97 -10.18
C THR A 354 4.36 -7.50 -9.79
N GLY A 355 4.60 -8.80 -9.94
CA GLY A 355 5.80 -9.46 -9.45
C GLY A 355 5.91 -9.50 -7.92
N GLY A 356 4.77 -9.46 -7.21
CA GLY A 356 4.74 -9.47 -5.73
C GLY A 356 5.05 -8.12 -5.08
N ARG A 357 4.90 -7.00 -5.79
CA ARG A 357 5.25 -5.67 -5.27
C ARG A 357 4.06 -5.02 -4.55
N PRO A 358 4.14 -4.73 -3.23
CA PRO A 358 2.99 -4.33 -2.42
C PRO A 358 2.21 -3.12 -2.95
N MET A 359 2.90 -2.06 -3.37
CA MET A 359 2.23 -0.86 -3.87
C MET A 359 1.40 -1.16 -5.13
N GLU A 360 1.92 -1.97 -6.05
CA GLU A 360 1.21 -2.30 -7.29
C GLU A 360 0.02 -3.22 -7.03
N ILE A 361 0.14 -4.13 -6.07
CA ILE A 361 -0.98 -4.97 -5.62
C ILE A 361 -2.10 -4.08 -5.10
N ASN A 362 -1.77 -3.11 -4.24
CA ASN A 362 -2.75 -2.11 -3.75
C ASN A 362 -3.33 -1.28 -4.90
N ASN A 363 -2.52 -0.85 -5.87
CA ASN A 363 -2.98 -0.09 -7.03
C ASN A 363 -3.98 -0.89 -7.87
N VAL A 364 -3.76 -2.18 -8.10
CA VAL A 364 -4.72 -3.05 -8.81
C VAL A 364 -6.03 -3.14 -8.03
N CYS A 365 -5.97 -3.49 -6.74
CA CYS A 365 -7.17 -3.63 -5.91
C CYS A 365 -7.97 -2.33 -5.85
N ARG A 366 -7.28 -1.21 -5.63
CA ARG A 366 -7.90 0.12 -5.60
C ARG A 366 -8.48 0.51 -6.95
N ALA A 367 -7.77 0.28 -8.06
CA ALA A 367 -8.26 0.65 -9.40
C ALA A 367 -9.58 -0.05 -9.78
N LEU A 368 -9.81 -1.27 -9.28
CA LEU A 368 -11.03 -2.03 -9.52
C LEU A 368 -12.23 -1.53 -8.69
N MET A 369 -11.97 -0.96 -7.50
CA MET A 369 -13.00 -0.63 -6.49
C MET A 369 -13.19 0.87 -6.25
N ASP A 370 -12.27 1.75 -6.66
CA ASP A 370 -12.36 3.18 -6.40
C ASP A 370 -13.38 3.84 -7.34
N GLN A 371 -14.35 4.57 -6.78
CA GLN A 371 -15.40 5.27 -7.54
C GLN A 371 -14.88 6.30 -8.54
N PHE A 372 -13.69 6.84 -8.28
CA PHE A 372 -13.03 7.82 -9.15
C PHE A 372 -12.09 7.16 -10.17
N SER A 373 -11.96 5.83 -10.13
CA SER A 373 -11.16 5.09 -11.10
C SER A 373 -11.90 5.01 -12.44
N GLU A 374 -11.19 5.32 -13.52
CA GLU A 374 -11.63 5.05 -14.89
C GLU A 374 -11.75 3.54 -15.20
N HIS A 375 -11.22 2.72 -14.29
CA HIS A 375 -11.20 1.26 -14.40
C HIS A 375 -12.13 0.57 -13.40
N LYS A 376 -13.03 1.32 -12.75
CA LYS A 376 -13.94 0.74 -11.77
C LYS A 376 -14.79 -0.36 -12.39
N ASN A 377 -14.87 -1.48 -11.69
CA ASN A 377 -15.63 -2.65 -12.10
C ASN A 377 -16.15 -3.29 -10.83
N TYR A 378 -17.29 -2.81 -10.32
CA TYR A 378 -17.82 -3.27 -9.04
C TYR A 378 -18.27 -4.71 -9.12
N ARG A 379 -17.64 -5.55 -8.30
CA ARG A 379 -17.92 -6.98 -8.18
C ARG A 379 -17.90 -7.37 -6.71
N PHE A 380 -18.76 -8.31 -6.34
CA PHE A 380 -18.60 -8.99 -5.05
C PHE A 380 -17.53 -10.08 -5.15
N THR A 381 -17.34 -10.68 -6.33
CA THR A 381 -16.25 -11.65 -6.55
C THR A 381 -15.42 -11.27 -7.76
N TYR A 382 -14.19 -10.80 -7.52
CA TYR A 382 -13.23 -10.49 -8.57
C TYR A 382 -12.56 -11.75 -9.13
N ARG A 383 -12.54 -11.85 -10.46
CA ARG A 383 -12.02 -12.98 -11.23
C ARG A 383 -10.86 -12.58 -12.12
N VAL A 384 -10.22 -13.58 -12.71
CA VAL A 384 -9.08 -13.38 -13.61
C VAL A 384 -9.44 -12.46 -14.79
N GLU A 385 -10.67 -12.51 -15.30
CA GLU A 385 -11.14 -11.67 -16.39
C GLU A 385 -11.18 -10.18 -16.01
N ASP A 386 -11.53 -9.88 -14.75
CA ASP A 386 -11.54 -8.50 -14.24
C ASP A 386 -10.11 -7.95 -14.15
N ILE A 387 -9.16 -8.79 -13.73
CA ILE A 387 -7.73 -8.43 -13.69
C ILE A 387 -7.18 -8.27 -15.10
N ASP A 388 -7.53 -9.15 -16.03
CA ASP A 388 -7.13 -9.07 -17.43
C ASP A 388 -7.67 -7.81 -18.11
N ALA A 389 -8.93 -7.45 -17.86
CA ALA A 389 -9.55 -6.25 -18.43
C ALA A 389 -8.83 -4.96 -17.98
N LEU A 390 -8.36 -4.92 -16.73
CA LEU A 390 -7.50 -3.85 -16.24
C LEU A 390 -6.10 -3.93 -16.86
N THR A 391 -5.46 -5.09 -16.77
CA THR A 391 -4.02 -5.27 -17.04
C THR A 391 -3.65 -5.46 -18.51
N LYS A 392 -4.59 -5.66 -19.44
CA LYS A 392 -4.30 -5.73 -20.89
C LYS A 392 -4.19 -4.35 -21.56
N LYS A 393 -4.45 -3.27 -20.82
CA LYS A 393 -4.32 -1.90 -21.32
C LYS A 393 -2.86 -1.51 -21.58
N GLU A 394 -2.65 -0.55 -22.48
CA GLU A 394 -1.35 0.08 -22.72
C GLU A 394 -0.89 0.86 -21.48
N THR A 395 0.42 1.09 -21.30
CA THR A 395 0.87 1.70 -20.02
C THR A 395 0.32 3.11 -19.79
N TRP A 396 0.18 3.90 -20.85
CA TRP A 396 -0.41 5.25 -20.80
C TRP A 396 -1.90 5.23 -20.44
N GLN A 397 -2.58 4.09 -20.62
CA GLN A 397 -4.00 3.91 -20.32
C GLN A 397 -4.26 3.48 -18.87
N PHE A 398 -3.22 3.15 -18.08
CA PHE A 398 -3.43 2.79 -16.68
C PHE A 398 -3.85 3.98 -15.79
N GLY A 399 -3.71 5.21 -16.29
CA GLY A 399 -4.17 6.43 -15.61
C GLY A 399 -3.42 6.72 -14.31
N GLU A 400 -4.05 7.50 -13.43
CA GLU A 400 -3.44 7.97 -12.17
C GLU A 400 -3.05 6.82 -11.22
N SER A 401 -3.83 5.75 -11.18
CA SER A 401 -3.64 4.62 -10.27
C SER A 401 -2.27 3.95 -10.37
N PHE A 402 -1.63 3.98 -11.55
CA PHE A 402 -0.31 3.36 -11.77
C PHE A 402 0.80 4.35 -12.14
N ARG A 403 0.47 5.64 -12.33
CA ARG A 403 1.44 6.65 -12.77
C ARG A 403 2.71 6.66 -11.93
N VAL A 404 2.57 6.62 -10.59
CA VAL A 404 3.71 6.62 -9.66
C VAL A 404 4.60 5.39 -9.85
N ALA A 405 4.02 4.20 -10.09
CA ALA A 405 4.78 2.97 -10.34
C ALA A 405 5.55 3.06 -11.66
N ILE A 406 4.87 3.49 -12.72
CA ILE A 406 5.44 3.68 -14.06
C ILE A 406 6.60 4.67 -14.01
N ASP A 407 6.40 5.86 -13.44
CA ASP A 407 7.44 6.89 -13.33
C ASP A 407 8.62 6.44 -12.46
N THR A 408 8.37 5.58 -11.47
CA THR A 408 9.43 4.98 -10.66
C THR A 408 10.25 4.00 -11.49
N TYR A 409 9.62 3.12 -12.25
CA TYR A 409 10.34 2.19 -13.14
C TYR A 409 11.15 2.89 -14.21
N LYS A 410 10.57 3.91 -14.85
CA LYS A 410 11.29 4.75 -15.81
C LYS A 410 12.56 5.36 -15.20
N ARG A 411 12.50 5.83 -13.96
CA ARG A 411 13.66 6.38 -13.24
C ARG A 411 14.66 5.31 -12.84
N VAL A 412 14.20 4.17 -12.32
CA VAL A 412 15.11 3.11 -11.86
C VAL A 412 15.88 2.53 -13.05
N TYR A 413 15.18 2.16 -14.13
CA TYR A 413 15.82 1.63 -15.33
C TYR A 413 16.76 2.68 -15.97
N GLY A 414 16.30 3.92 -16.14
CA GLY A 414 17.08 4.97 -16.80
C GLY A 414 18.20 5.63 -15.98
N ARG A 415 18.15 5.57 -14.64
CA ARG A 415 19.10 6.31 -13.78
C ARG A 415 19.78 5.46 -12.70
N SER A 416 19.09 4.47 -12.14
CA SER A 416 19.60 3.72 -10.98
C SER A 416 20.27 2.40 -11.36
N MET A 417 20.00 1.87 -12.55
CA MET A 417 20.68 0.69 -13.10
C MET A 417 21.97 1.08 -13.84
N SER A 418 22.98 0.21 -13.82
CA SER A 418 24.16 0.33 -14.69
C SER A 418 23.84 -0.05 -16.14
N ASP A 419 24.76 0.22 -17.06
CA ASP A 419 24.63 -0.20 -18.46
C ASP A 419 24.57 -1.73 -18.60
N GLU A 420 25.37 -2.45 -17.81
CA GLU A 420 25.38 -3.91 -17.79
C GLU A 420 24.06 -4.49 -17.29
N GLU A 421 23.46 -3.85 -16.28
CA GLU A 421 22.17 -4.27 -15.73
C GLU A 421 21.03 -4.05 -16.72
N ARG A 422 21.02 -2.89 -17.39
CA ARG A 422 20.06 -2.62 -18.46
C ARG A 422 20.19 -3.65 -19.58
N ALA A 423 21.41 -3.97 -20.01
CA ALA A 423 21.64 -4.98 -21.04
C ALA A 423 21.12 -6.38 -20.65
N ILE A 424 21.21 -6.75 -19.36
CA ILE A 424 20.62 -8.00 -18.85
C ILE A 424 19.09 -7.95 -18.92
N ILE A 425 18.48 -6.84 -18.49
CA ILE A 425 17.03 -6.65 -18.56
C ILE A 425 16.55 -6.72 -20.01
N ASP A 426 17.20 -6.00 -20.93
CA ASP A 426 16.83 -5.99 -22.35
C ASP A 426 16.87 -7.40 -22.95
N ARG A 427 17.94 -8.15 -22.66
CA ARG A 427 18.06 -9.56 -23.08
C ARG A 427 16.93 -10.44 -22.55
N LEU A 428 16.53 -10.25 -21.30
CA LEU A 428 15.43 -11.00 -20.69
C LEU A 428 14.06 -10.56 -21.24
N ILE A 429 13.91 -9.31 -21.64
CA ILE A 429 12.70 -8.81 -22.31
C ILE A 429 12.58 -9.42 -23.71
N GLU A 430 13.68 -9.51 -24.46
CA GLU A 430 13.71 -10.08 -25.81
C GLU A 430 13.47 -11.59 -25.83
N ARG A 431 14.02 -12.32 -24.85
CA ARG A 431 14.00 -13.79 -24.82
C ARG A 431 12.95 -14.39 -23.90
N ASP A 432 12.26 -13.57 -23.11
CA ASP A 432 11.36 -13.92 -21.99
C ASP A 432 12.04 -14.68 -20.83
N GLU A 433 12.80 -15.73 -21.15
CA GLU A 433 13.50 -16.59 -20.22
C GLU A 433 14.94 -16.83 -20.71
N VAL A 434 15.92 -16.72 -19.81
CA VAL A 434 17.34 -16.97 -20.12
C VAL A 434 17.89 -18.00 -19.13
N PRO A 435 18.56 -19.08 -19.59
CA PRO A 435 19.17 -20.07 -18.71
C PRO A 435 20.19 -19.46 -17.73
N VAL A 436 20.22 -19.98 -16.50
CA VAL A 436 21.12 -19.46 -15.44
C VAL A 436 22.60 -19.58 -15.82
N SER A 437 22.96 -20.53 -16.68
CA SER A 437 24.32 -20.72 -17.19
C SER A 437 24.79 -19.63 -18.17
N GLU A 438 23.87 -18.82 -18.71
CA GLU A 438 24.17 -17.82 -19.74
C GLU A 438 24.39 -16.40 -19.18
N ILE A 439 24.17 -16.20 -17.88
CA ILE A 439 24.35 -14.91 -17.20
C ILE A 439 25.20 -15.14 -15.95
N ASP A 440 26.23 -14.32 -15.79
CA ASP A 440 27.07 -14.30 -14.61
C ASP A 440 26.23 -14.01 -13.35
N ALA A 441 26.35 -14.90 -12.36
CA ALA A 441 25.60 -14.81 -11.11
C ALA A 441 25.88 -13.50 -10.36
N GLU A 442 27.13 -13.01 -10.38
CA GLU A 442 27.49 -11.76 -9.69
C GLU A 442 26.86 -10.54 -10.36
N LYS A 443 26.69 -10.58 -11.68
CA LYS A 443 26.10 -9.47 -12.44
C LYS A 443 24.60 -9.40 -12.32
N ILE A 444 23.93 -10.55 -12.15
CA ILE A 444 22.47 -10.61 -12.05
C ILE A 444 21.96 -10.49 -10.61
N GLN A 445 22.78 -10.84 -9.62
CA GLN A 445 22.39 -10.81 -8.20
C GLN A 445 21.78 -9.47 -7.76
N PRO A 446 22.34 -8.29 -8.13
CA PRO A 446 21.73 -7.01 -7.74
C PRO A 446 20.30 -6.82 -8.28
N LEU A 447 19.99 -7.39 -9.45
CA LEU A 447 18.65 -7.34 -10.05
C LEU A 447 17.68 -8.33 -9.41
N ILE A 448 18.19 -9.44 -8.86
CA ILE A 448 17.43 -10.38 -8.03
C ILE A 448 17.14 -9.77 -6.66
N ASP A 449 18.17 -9.23 -6.01
CA ASP A 449 18.09 -8.55 -4.70
C ASP A 449 17.12 -7.38 -4.73
N THR A 450 17.04 -6.70 -5.87
CA THR A 450 16.09 -5.61 -6.11
C THR A 450 14.83 -6.02 -6.85
N THR A 451 14.64 -7.33 -7.02
CA THR A 451 13.36 -7.94 -7.39
C THR A 451 12.88 -7.66 -8.81
N PHE A 452 13.75 -7.16 -9.68
CA PHE A 452 13.45 -6.99 -11.10
C PHE A 452 13.57 -8.30 -11.87
N ILE A 453 14.34 -9.24 -11.35
CA ILE A 453 14.53 -10.56 -11.93
C ILE A 453 14.10 -11.61 -10.91
N ALA A 454 13.36 -12.61 -11.38
CA ALA A 454 13.08 -13.83 -10.65
C ALA A 454 13.94 -14.96 -11.20
N LYS A 455 14.49 -15.78 -10.29
CA LYS A 455 15.16 -17.04 -10.62
C LYS A 455 14.18 -18.18 -10.38
N ASP A 456 13.95 -19.00 -11.39
CA ASP A 456 13.23 -20.27 -11.24
C ASP A 456 14.28 -21.38 -11.09
N GLU A 457 14.52 -21.79 -9.84
CA GLU A 457 15.50 -22.85 -9.51
C GLU A 457 15.11 -24.19 -10.15
N SER A 458 13.82 -24.48 -10.29
CA SER A 458 13.33 -25.77 -10.83
C SER A 458 13.61 -25.93 -12.31
N LYS A 459 13.59 -24.80 -13.05
CA LYS A 459 13.84 -24.75 -14.49
C LYS A 459 15.24 -24.29 -14.84
N GLY A 460 15.99 -23.74 -13.87
CA GLY A 460 17.31 -23.18 -14.11
C GLY A 460 17.28 -21.98 -15.06
N ILE A 461 16.31 -21.08 -14.89
CA ILE A 461 16.14 -19.88 -15.73
C ILE A 461 16.02 -18.59 -14.90
N TYR A 462 16.33 -17.48 -15.55
CA TYR A 462 16.01 -16.12 -15.12
C TYR A 462 14.90 -15.54 -16.00
N ARG A 463 14.04 -14.71 -15.39
CA ARG A 463 12.99 -13.95 -16.09
C ARG A 463 12.77 -12.60 -15.44
N VAL A 464 12.24 -11.64 -16.19
CA VAL A 464 11.77 -10.37 -15.60
C VAL A 464 10.62 -10.66 -14.64
N ASN A 465 10.71 -10.09 -13.43
CA ASN A 465 9.69 -10.23 -12.41
C ASN A 465 8.63 -9.12 -12.55
N GLY A 466 7.37 -9.52 -12.78
CA GLY A 466 6.24 -8.63 -12.96
C GLY A 466 6.08 -8.12 -14.39
N VAL A 467 4.90 -8.34 -14.98
CA VAL A 467 4.55 -7.89 -16.33
C VAL A 467 4.54 -6.36 -16.46
N LEU A 468 4.12 -5.62 -15.42
CA LEU A 468 4.07 -4.16 -15.48
C LEU A 468 5.45 -3.56 -15.72
N PHE A 469 6.47 -3.99 -14.98
CA PHE A 469 7.84 -3.50 -15.15
C PHE A 469 8.35 -3.77 -16.57
N LYS A 470 8.18 -5.00 -17.07
CA LYS A 470 8.54 -5.38 -18.45
C LYS A 470 7.94 -4.45 -19.49
N ARG A 471 6.64 -4.13 -19.37
CA ARG A 471 5.96 -3.22 -20.31
C ARG A 471 6.46 -1.79 -20.23
N VAL A 472 6.72 -1.28 -19.02
CA VAL A 472 7.24 0.08 -18.87
C VAL A 472 8.60 0.24 -19.52
N VAL A 473 9.47 -0.77 -19.44
CA VAL A 473 10.78 -0.75 -20.13
C VAL A 473 10.61 -0.80 -21.65
N LEU A 474 9.72 -1.65 -22.17
CA LEU A 474 9.41 -1.72 -23.61
C LEU A 474 8.91 -0.38 -24.16
N ASP A 475 8.03 0.31 -23.43
CA ASP A 475 7.46 1.59 -23.85
C ASP A 475 8.45 2.77 -23.78
N GLN A 476 9.59 2.63 -23.11
CA GLN A 476 10.67 3.63 -23.14
C GLN A 476 11.59 3.49 -24.36
N ASN A 477 11.62 2.28 -24.95
CA ASN A 477 12.44 1.95 -26.11
C ASN A 477 11.70 2.17 -27.45
N LEU A 478 10.44 2.62 -27.38
CA LEU A 478 9.62 3.13 -28.47
C LEU A 478 9.57 4.66 -28.41
#